data_AF-A0A537D9K9-F1
#
_entry.id   AF-A0A537D9K9-F1
#
_cell.length_a   1.000
_cell.length_b   1.000
_cell.length_c   1.000
_cell.angle_alpha   90.00
_cell.angle_beta   90.00
_cell.angle_gamma   90.00
#
_symmetry.space_group_name_H-M   'P 1'
#
loop_
_entity.id
_entity.type
_entity.pdbx_description
1 polymer ?
#
loop_
_entity_poly.entity_id
_entity_poly.type
_entity_poly.pdbx_seq_one_letter_code
_entity_poly.pdbx_strand_id
1 'polypeptide(L)'
;MTDRTRITEAMTPTTAREVVSRRGSNAKFLVPAIFSNYGISVNPPPPHYKSIHWIARTNVNLAKRINHFYRSFQAKYMRRAGDLNGGKYDVVIVGGGPGGLSAAVHLSKKGLKVKVFEKKKILGTPVRCGEYFPVKAEMEKLVPRVKNLTVIDAPPESVDTTCRSIRLISPKGREFEFPFGAYILDRHVFESNLGDIARSHGADIDIGVQAHYFPDDQGGWVGPTREKAVHGDVIIAADGYPSETAERAGLPERAYAGPYAVATNIEYLMTDLNVEQDVAEMYMDPRYSPGGYGWIIPKGHGRANVGIGIREPYVRRDWQIRDLLNGFIEKNAVASKRLVGGNKASMIGDSLPVDGPLSRTYSDRVMAVGDAAGMVMPTNGGGIQTALITGDLAGEAAVNYFEHQTPLSSYEASWKEQIGLEMENSKLMRQASDRVMAHGFLFDLMLRMMGTKRIADVIMCQIPGGMGTFMRLLA
;
A
#
# COMPACT_ATOMS: atom_id res chain seq x y z
N MET A 1 -48.34 -38.83 -26.70
CA MET A 1 -48.77 -38.90 -25.29
C MET A 1 -47.77 -39.77 -24.55
N THR A 2 -47.38 -39.34 -23.34
CA THR A 2 -46.50 -40.00 -22.33
C THR A 2 -45.06 -40.32 -22.79
N ASP A 3 -43.98 -40.06 -22.03
CA ASP A 3 -43.85 -39.83 -20.60
C ASP A 3 -42.55 -39.06 -20.26
N ARG A 4 -42.61 -38.21 -19.23
CA ARG A 4 -41.50 -37.49 -18.60
C ARG A 4 -41.20 -38.21 -17.29
N THR A 5 -40.08 -38.92 -17.14
CA THR A 5 -39.39 -39.05 -15.84
C THR A 5 -38.06 -39.80 -15.94
N ARG A 6 -37.15 -39.44 -15.02
CA ARG A 6 -35.86 -40.08 -14.68
C ARG A 6 -34.68 -39.81 -15.61
N ILE A 7 -33.96 -38.70 -15.38
CA ILE A 7 -32.51 -38.71 -15.13
C ILE A 7 -32.18 -37.55 -14.17
N THR A 8 -32.40 -37.79 -12.88
CA THR A 8 -31.72 -37.11 -11.77
C THR A 8 -31.04 -38.23 -10.99
N GLU A 9 -29.79 -38.02 -10.55
CA GLU A 9 -28.79 -38.99 -10.05
C GLU A 9 -27.79 -39.38 -11.17
N ALA A 10 -26.48 -39.19 -11.10
CA ALA A 10 -25.58 -38.95 -9.98
C ALA A 10 -24.34 -38.14 -10.43
N MET A 11 -23.92 -37.15 -9.65
CA MET A 11 -22.52 -36.74 -9.56
C MET A 11 -22.17 -36.72 -8.08
N THR A 12 -21.46 -37.75 -7.62
CA THR A 12 -20.91 -37.80 -6.26
C THR A 12 -19.73 -36.83 -6.13
N PRO A 13 -19.47 -36.26 -4.93
CA PRO A 13 -18.45 -35.21 -4.71
C PRO A 13 -17.00 -35.60 -5.05
N THR A 14 -16.73 -36.89 -5.25
CA THR A 14 -15.38 -37.43 -5.45
C THR A 14 -14.79 -37.05 -6.82
N THR A 15 -15.60 -37.00 -7.89
CA THR A 15 -15.13 -36.73 -9.26
C THR A 15 -14.73 -35.25 -9.46
N ALA A 16 -15.31 -34.33 -8.70
CA ALA A 16 -14.94 -32.92 -8.72
C ALA A 16 -13.60 -32.65 -8.00
N ARG A 17 -13.23 -33.48 -7.00
CA ARG A 17 -11.95 -33.35 -6.28
C ARG A 17 -10.75 -33.77 -7.12
N GLU A 18 -10.90 -34.74 -8.01
CA GLU A 18 -9.77 -35.17 -8.86
C GLU A 18 -9.40 -34.14 -9.94
N VAL A 19 -10.37 -33.39 -10.46
CA VAL A 19 -10.13 -32.34 -11.49
C VAL A 19 -9.33 -31.15 -10.93
N VAL A 20 -9.41 -30.89 -9.63
CA VAL A 20 -8.74 -29.74 -9.00
C VAL A 20 -7.31 -30.06 -8.53
N SER A 21 -6.91 -31.34 -8.45
CA SER A 21 -5.64 -31.72 -7.81
C SER A 21 -4.41 -31.90 -8.72
N ARG A 22 -4.55 -31.80 -10.06
CA ARG A 22 -3.39 -31.96 -10.99
C ARG A 22 -3.18 -30.73 -11.87
N ARG A 23 -2.47 -29.72 -11.33
CA ARG A 23 -1.78 -28.70 -12.15
C ARG A 23 -0.50 -29.33 -12.72
N GLY A 24 -0.52 -29.71 -14.00
CA GLY A 24 0.68 -30.18 -14.70
C GLY A 24 0.39 -30.84 -16.04
N SER A 25 0.82 -30.18 -17.13
CA SER A 25 1.20 -30.69 -18.47
C SER A 25 0.32 -31.65 -19.28
N ASN A 26 -0.75 -32.25 -18.76
CA ASN A 26 -1.51 -33.32 -19.46
C ASN A 26 -2.96 -32.96 -19.83
N ALA A 27 -3.28 -31.67 -19.96
CA ALA A 27 -4.62 -31.21 -20.39
C ALA A 27 -4.99 -31.59 -21.84
N LYS A 28 -4.08 -32.22 -22.61
CA LYS A 28 -4.32 -32.62 -24.01
C LYS A 28 -5.21 -33.85 -24.19
N PHE A 29 -5.51 -34.61 -23.13
CA PHE A 29 -6.26 -35.87 -23.26
C PHE A 29 -7.55 -35.96 -22.41
N LEU A 30 -7.86 -34.98 -21.56
CA LEU A 30 -9.03 -35.08 -20.66
C LEU A 30 -10.36 -34.69 -21.31
N VAL A 31 -10.35 -33.86 -22.34
CA VAL A 31 -11.59 -33.37 -22.97
C VAL A 31 -12.29 -34.46 -23.80
N PRO A 32 -11.59 -35.28 -24.62
CA PRO A 32 -12.25 -36.34 -25.40
C PRO A 32 -12.84 -37.47 -24.53
N ALA A 33 -12.19 -37.81 -23.41
CA ALA A 33 -12.63 -38.89 -22.52
C ALA A 33 -13.98 -38.60 -21.83
N ILE A 34 -14.27 -37.31 -21.56
CA ILE A 34 -15.54 -36.90 -20.95
C ILE A 34 -16.70 -37.02 -21.96
N PHE A 35 -16.48 -36.75 -23.24
CA PHE A 35 -17.55 -36.81 -24.27
C PHE A 35 -17.86 -38.25 -24.76
N SER A 36 -16.86 -39.14 -24.74
CA SER A 36 -17.05 -40.56 -25.09
C SER A 36 -18.02 -41.29 -24.14
N ASN A 37 -18.03 -40.95 -22.86
CA ASN A 37 -18.91 -41.58 -21.86
C ASN A 37 -20.39 -41.18 -21.97
N TYR A 38 -20.72 -40.21 -22.83
CA TYR A 38 -22.10 -39.75 -23.07
C TYR A 38 -22.54 -39.93 -24.54
N GLY A 39 -21.83 -40.75 -25.32
CA GLY A 39 -22.24 -41.13 -26.67
C GLY A 39 -22.10 -40.03 -27.74
N ILE A 40 -21.31 -38.99 -27.47
CA ILE A 40 -21.12 -37.87 -28.41
C ILE A 40 -19.76 -38.02 -29.11
N SER A 41 -19.77 -38.34 -30.40
CA SER A 41 -18.56 -38.35 -31.24
C SER A 41 -18.17 -36.92 -31.63
N VAL A 42 -16.94 -36.51 -31.31
CA VAL A 42 -16.39 -35.20 -31.70
C VAL A 42 -15.03 -35.43 -32.36
N ASN A 43 -14.85 -34.97 -33.59
CA ASN A 43 -13.56 -35.04 -34.28
C ASN A 43 -12.51 -34.21 -33.52
N PRO A 44 -11.25 -34.70 -33.41
CA PRO A 44 -10.19 -33.96 -32.74
C PRO A 44 -9.85 -32.67 -33.50
N PRO A 45 -9.54 -31.57 -32.78
CA PRO A 45 -9.17 -30.31 -33.43
C PRO A 45 -7.80 -30.42 -34.12
N PRO A 46 -7.58 -29.69 -35.24
CA PRO A 46 -6.27 -29.64 -35.88
C PRO A 46 -5.20 -29.01 -34.96
N PRO A 47 -3.90 -29.30 -35.19
CA PRO A 47 -2.83 -29.14 -34.19
C PRO A 47 -2.54 -27.71 -33.70
N HIS A 48 -3.22 -26.69 -34.24
CA HIS A 48 -2.88 -25.28 -34.06
C HIS A 48 -3.91 -24.48 -33.24
N TYR A 49 -5.00 -25.09 -32.76
CA TYR A 49 -6.09 -24.38 -32.07
C TYR A 49 -6.18 -24.68 -30.56
N LYS A 50 -6.22 -23.61 -29.74
CA LYS A 50 -6.54 -23.69 -28.30
C LYS A 50 -8.01 -24.12 -28.14
N SER A 51 -8.22 -25.27 -27.51
CA SER A 51 -9.42 -26.12 -27.55
C SER A 51 -10.74 -25.51 -27.04
N ILE A 52 -10.72 -24.42 -26.27
CA ILE A 52 -11.95 -23.80 -25.74
C ILE A 52 -12.64 -22.90 -26.78
N HIS A 53 -11.87 -22.22 -27.64
CA HIS A 53 -12.43 -21.30 -28.63
C HIS A 53 -13.13 -22.00 -29.80
N TRP A 54 -12.77 -23.26 -30.10
CA TRP A 54 -13.39 -24.03 -31.16
C TRP A 54 -14.77 -24.59 -30.75
N ILE A 55 -14.90 -25.09 -29.52
CA ILE A 55 -16.16 -25.65 -28.99
C ILE A 55 -17.25 -24.57 -28.87
N ALA A 56 -16.88 -23.33 -28.54
CA ALA A 56 -17.81 -22.21 -28.44
C ALA A 56 -18.38 -21.76 -29.80
N ARG A 57 -17.69 -22.02 -30.91
CA ARG A 57 -18.11 -21.57 -32.25
C ARG A 57 -19.06 -22.54 -32.97
N THR A 58 -19.08 -23.82 -32.63
CA THR A 58 -19.81 -24.83 -33.40
C THR A 58 -21.18 -25.19 -32.83
N ASN A 59 -21.54 -24.77 -31.61
CA ASN A 59 -22.85 -25.12 -31.05
C ASN A 59 -23.39 -24.06 -30.07
N VAL A 60 -24.07 -23.04 -30.63
CA VAL A 60 -24.68 -21.92 -29.89
C VAL A 60 -25.62 -22.39 -28.77
N ASN A 61 -26.28 -23.54 -28.95
CA ASN A 61 -27.17 -24.12 -27.94
C ASN A 61 -26.41 -24.75 -26.75
N LEU A 62 -25.22 -25.30 -26.97
CA LEU A 62 -24.37 -25.82 -25.90
C LEU A 62 -23.74 -24.68 -25.09
N ALA A 63 -23.29 -23.62 -25.75
CA ALA A 63 -22.80 -22.41 -25.09
C ALA A 63 -23.89 -21.76 -24.22
N LYS A 64 -25.14 -21.69 -24.72
CA LYS A 64 -26.30 -21.20 -23.93
C LYS A 64 -26.59 -22.10 -22.73
N ARG A 65 -26.50 -23.43 -22.87
CA ARG A 65 -26.73 -24.38 -21.76
C ARG A 65 -25.62 -24.34 -20.71
N ILE A 66 -24.35 -24.22 -21.11
CA ILE A 66 -23.22 -24.04 -20.18
C ILE A 66 -23.37 -22.72 -19.44
N ASN A 67 -23.72 -21.63 -20.14
CA ASN A 67 -23.91 -20.31 -19.52
C ASN A 67 -25.14 -20.31 -18.59
N HIS A 68 -26.22 -21.00 -18.95
CA HIS A 68 -27.40 -21.18 -18.09
C HIS A 68 -27.11 -22.05 -16.86
N PHE A 69 -26.31 -23.11 -17.01
CA PHE A 69 -25.84 -23.93 -15.90
C PHE A 69 -24.92 -23.13 -14.96
N TYR A 70 -23.99 -22.33 -15.51
CA TYR A 70 -23.12 -21.44 -14.74
C TYR A 70 -23.91 -20.37 -13.98
N ARG A 71 -24.91 -19.77 -14.63
CA ARG A 71 -25.83 -18.79 -14.00
C ARG A 71 -26.72 -19.44 -12.95
N SER A 72 -27.21 -20.65 -13.17
CA SER A 72 -28.01 -21.39 -12.17
C SER A 72 -27.15 -21.88 -11.00
N PHE A 73 -25.89 -22.25 -11.25
CA PHE A 73 -24.93 -22.62 -10.23
C PHE A 73 -24.51 -21.40 -9.39
N GLN A 74 -24.22 -20.27 -10.04
CA GLN A 74 -24.02 -18.97 -9.37
C GLN A 74 -25.26 -18.55 -8.59
N ALA A 75 -26.47 -18.61 -9.15
CA ALA A 75 -27.70 -18.24 -8.45
C ALA A 75 -27.99 -19.13 -7.23
N LYS A 76 -27.65 -20.43 -7.30
CA LYS A 76 -27.80 -21.38 -6.18
C LYS A 76 -26.72 -21.19 -5.11
N TYR A 77 -25.52 -20.73 -5.47
CA TYR A 77 -24.47 -20.31 -4.52
C TYR A 77 -24.78 -18.93 -3.91
N MET A 78 -25.33 -18.00 -4.69
CA MET A 78 -25.78 -16.67 -4.28
C MET A 78 -26.97 -16.75 -3.32
N ARG A 79 -27.91 -17.69 -3.52
CA ARG A 79 -28.99 -17.95 -2.54
C ARG A 79 -28.48 -18.50 -1.20
N ARG A 80 -27.29 -19.10 -1.16
CA ARG A 80 -26.59 -19.45 0.10
C ARG A 80 -25.80 -18.28 0.69
N ALA A 81 -25.46 -17.26 -0.12
CA ALA A 81 -24.82 -16.04 0.36
C ALA A 81 -25.81 -15.08 1.07
N GLY A 82 -27.12 -15.21 0.78
CA GLY A 82 -28.18 -14.49 1.50
C GLY A 82 -28.43 -14.96 2.94
N ASP A 83 -27.78 -16.04 3.37
CA ASP A 83 -27.83 -16.59 4.75
C ASP A 83 -26.55 -16.29 5.55
N LEU A 84 -25.67 -15.42 5.03
CA LEU A 84 -24.54 -14.95 5.82
C LEU A 84 -25.05 -13.87 6.78
N ASN A 85 -25.08 -14.20 8.08
CA ASN A 85 -25.41 -13.32 9.21
C ASN A 85 -24.55 -12.03 9.32
N GLY A 86 -23.73 -11.70 8.32
CA GLY A 86 -22.94 -10.47 8.27
C GLY A 86 -23.82 -9.28 7.91
N GLY A 87 -23.82 -8.24 8.76
CA GLY A 87 -24.56 -7.01 8.50
C GLY A 87 -24.16 -6.35 7.17
N LYS A 88 -25.08 -5.64 6.52
CA LYS A 88 -24.80 -4.80 5.35
C LYS A 88 -24.26 -3.44 5.80
N TYR A 89 -23.21 -2.95 5.14
CA TYR A 89 -22.60 -1.62 5.32
C TYR A 89 -22.57 -0.89 3.97
N ASP A 90 -22.58 0.45 4.02
CA ASP A 90 -22.40 1.27 2.83
C ASP A 90 -20.94 1.17 2.38
N VAL A 91 -20.01 1.36 3.34
CA VAL A 91 -18.58 1.29 3.09
C VAL A 91 -17.91 0.31 4.05
N VAL A 92 -17.07 -0.59 3.50
CA VAL A 92 -16.18 -1.43 4.30
C VAL A 92 -14.73 -1.10 3.99
N ILE A 93 -13.95 -0.84 5.03
CA ILE A 93 -12.55 -0.43 4.96
C ILE A 93 -11.68 -1.59 5.47
N VAL A 94 -10.73 -2.01 4.64
CA VAL A 94 -9.75 -3.05 5.01
C VAL A 94 -8.47 -2.35 5.44
N GLY A 95 -8.19 -2.31 6.74
CA GLY A 95 -7.04 -1.62 7.34
C GLY A 95 -7.44 -0.37 8.13
N GLY A 96 -7.01 -0.31 9.39
CA GLY A 96 -7.18 0.80 10.33
C GLY A 96 -5.91 1.61 10.54
N GLY A 97 -5.09 1.79 9.50
CA GLY A 97 -4.00 2.76 9.48
C GLY A 97 -4.47 4.19 9.14
N PRO A 98 -3.55 5.16 8.96
CA PRO A 98 -3.91 6.57 8.75
C PRO A 98 -4.91 6.80 7.61
N GLY A 99 -4.72 6.17 6.45
CA GLY A 99 -5.65 6.32 5.33
C GLY A 99 -7.03 5.70 5.56
N GLY A 100 -7.08 4.52 6.17
CA GLY A 100 -8.35 3.86 6.50
C GLY A 100 -9.14 4.60 7.56
N LEU A 101 -8.45 5.09 8.60
CA LEU A 101 -9.09 5.87 9.68
C LEU A 101 -9.51 7.26 9.20
N SER A 102 -8.72 7.92 8.35
CA SER A 102 -9.12 9.20 7.72
C SER A 102 -10.40 9.04 6.91
N ALA A 103 -10.47 8.01 6.06
CA ALA A 103 -11.69 7.68 5.33
C ALA A 103 -12.87 7.39 6.29
N ALA A 104 -12.64 6.60 7.34
CA ALA A 104 -13.67 6.27 8.33
C ALA A 104 -14.24 7.52 9.02
N VAL A 105 -13.37 8.46 9.43
CA VAL A 105 -13.78 9.74 10.02
C VAL A 105 -14.63 10.56 9.05
N HIS A 106 -14.21 10.68 7.78
CA HIS A 106 -14.96 11.43 6.78
C HIS A 106 -16.35 10.82 6.55
N LEU A 107 -16.41 9.51 6.30
CA LEU A 107 -17.63 8.80 5.95
C LEU A 107 -18.64 8.75 7.09
N SER A 108 -18.18 8.49 8.32
CA SER A 108 -19.06 8.44 9.50
C SER A 108 -19.64 9.82 9.83
N LYS A 109 -18.87 10.91 9.68
CA LYS A 109 -19.39 12.28 9.81
C LYS A 109 -20.50 12.62 8.81
N LYS A 110 -20.54 11.92 7.68
CA LYS A 110 -21.57 12.05 6.64
C LYS A 110 -22.76 11.09 6.85
N GLY A 111 -22.75 10.32 7.93
CA GLY A 111 -23.86 9.44 8.31
C GLY A 111 -23.90 8.11 7.56
N LEU A 112 -22.85 7.77 6.79
CA LEU A 112 -22.76 6.47 6.14
C LEU A 112 -22.47 5.36 7.16
N LYS A 113 -22.98 4.16 6.89
CA LYS A 113 -22.74 2.98 7.72
C LYS A 113 -21.39 2.37 7.35
N VAL A 114 -20.38 2.61 8.20
CA VAL A 114 -18.98 2.24 7.96
C VAL A 114 -18.54 1.06 8.82
N LYS A 115 -17.88 0.07 8.22
CA LYS A 115 -17.12 -0.97 8.93
C LYS A 115 -15.63 -0.83 8.63
N VAL A 116 -14.79 -0.93 9.66
CA VAL A 116 -13.34 -1.02 9.54
C VAL A 116 -12.86 -2.34 10.12
N PHE A 117 -12.00 -3.06 9.40
CA PHE A 117 -11.27 -4.21 9.92
C PHE A 117 -9.78 -3.88 10.04
N GLU A 118 -9.21 -4.09 11.23
CA GLU A 118 -7.78 -3.91 11.50
C GLU A 118 -7.18 -5.18 12.10
N LYS A 119 -6.05 -5.63 11.54
CA LYS A 119 -5.34 -6.85 11.97
C LYS A 119 -4.61 -6.69 13.30
N LYS A 120 -4.14 -5.49 13.62
CA LYS A 120 -3.49 -5.15 14.88
C LYS A 120 -4.50 -5.20 16.02
N LYS A 121 -4.06 -5.71 17.17
CA LYS A 121 -4.89 -5.76 18.40
C LYS A 121 -5.08 -4.39 19.03
N ILE A 122 -4.26 -3.43 18.67
CA ILE A 122 -4.24 -2.05 19.18
C ILE A 122 -3.91 -1.15 17.98
N LEU A 123 -4.70 -0.09 17.75
CA LEU A 123 -4.44 0.87 16.69
C LEU A 123 -3.05 1.52 16.87
N GLY A 124 -2.32 1.74 15.78
CA GLY A 124 -0.95 2.23 15.81
C GLY A 124 0.12 1.24 16.29
N THR A 125 -0.25 0.10 16.90
CA THR A 125 0.71 -0.79 17.59
C THR A 125 0.76 -2.21 17.01
N PRO A 126 1.95 -2.76 16.71
CA PRO A 126 3.26 -2.14 16.84
C PRO A 126 3.48 -1.03 15.81
N VAL A 127 4.29 -0.06 16.19
CA VAL A 127 4.82 0.98 15.30
C VAL A 127 5.74 0.31 14.26
N ARG A 128 5.66 0.78 13.02
CA ARG A 128 6.48 0.33 11.88
C ARG A 128 6.86 1.52 11.00
N CYS A 129 7.41 2.56 11.60
CA CYS A 129 7.67 3.84 10.95
C CYS A 129 8.66 4.63 11.78
N GLY A 130 9.46 5.50 11.14
CA GLY A 130 10.31 6.46 11.85
C GLY A 130 9.54 7.58 12.56
N GLU A 131 8.21 7.66 12.38
CA GLU A 131 7.27 8.58 13.05
C GLU A 131 7.47 10.08 12.77
N TYR A 132 8.29 10.40 11.78
CA TYR A 132 8.53 11.77 11.34
C TYR A 132 7.30 12.33 10.61
N PHE A 133 6.69 13.36 11.19
CA PHE A 133 5.45 13.97 10.71
C PHE A 133 5.63 15.47 10.49
N PRO A 134 5.94 15.92 9.26
CA PRO A 134 5.97 17.34 8.91
C PRO A 134 4.79 18.14 9.46
N VAL A 135 5.07 19.31 10.04
CA VAL A 135 4.02 20.20 10.53
C VAL A 135 3.20 20.75 9.36
N LYS A 136 1.97 21.17 9.64
CA LYS A 136 1.03 21.67 8.64
C LYS A 136 1.63 22.74 7.71
N ALA A 137 2.39 23.70 8.26
CA ALA A 137 3.01 24.77 7.47
C ALA A 137 4.07 24.25 6.46
N GLU A 138 4.76 23.14 6.74
CA GLU A 138 5.64 22.51 5.76
C GLU A 138 4.84 21.72 4.73
N MET A 139 3.77 21.04 5.16
CA MET A 139 2.89 20.34 4.24
C MET A 139 2.18 21.28 3.27
N GLU A 140 1.78 22.49 3.70
CA GLU A 140 1.20 23.52 2.82
C GLU A 140 2.13 23.89 1.66
N LYS A 141 3.45 23.89 1.89
CA LYS A 141 4.45 24.12 0.85
C LYS A 141 4.69 22.87 -0.01
N LEU A 142 4.57 21.70 0.59
CA LEU A 142 4.84 20.42 -0.06
C LEU A 142 3.70 20.05 -1.02
N VAL A 143 2.45 20.14 -0.56
CA VAL A 143 1.24 19.78 -1.31
C VAL A 143 0.27 20.98 -1.44
N PRO A 144 0.69 22.06 -2.13
CA PRO A 144 -0.06 23.33 -2.17
C PRO A 144 -1.44 23.24 -2.83
N ARG A 145 -1.73 22.14 -3.54
CA ARG A 145 -3.03 21.89 -4.19
C ARG A 145 -4.00 21.09 -3.33
N VAL A 146 -3.61 20.66 -2.13
CA VAL A 146 -4.51 19.96 -1.20
C VAL A 146 -5.55 20.94 -0.66
N LYS A 147 -6.83 20.62 -0.88
CA LYS A 147 -7.96 21.47 -0.52
C LYS A 147 -8.26 21.41 0.99
N ASN A 148 -8.14 20.22 1.59
CA ASN A 148 -8.42 20.01 3.00
C ASN A 148 -7.13 19.76 3.80
N LEU A 149 -6.52 20.82 4.30
CA LEU A 149 -5.27 20.73 5.09
C LEU A 149 -5.51 20.37 6.57
N THR A 150 -6.75 20.16 7.00
CA THR A 150 -7.04 19.81 8.41
C THR A 150 -6.70 18.35 8.70
N VAL A 151 -6.70 17.49 7.69
CA VAL A 151 -6.45 16.05 7.85
C VAL A 151 -4.97 15.70 7.98
N ILE A 152 -4.07 16.67 7.79
CA ILE A 152 -2.62 16.48 7.78
C ILE A 152 -1.91 17.10 8.97
N ASP A 153 -2.65 17.52 9.99
CA ASP A 153 -2.10 17.98 11.26
C ASP A 153 -2.21 16.88 12.33
N ALA A 154 -1.38 16.97 13.36
CA ALA A 154 -1.39 16.04 14.47
C ALA A 154 -1.94 16.69 15.75
N PRO A 155 -2.80 16.01 16.51
CA PRO A 155 -3.26 16.53 17.79
C PRO A 155 -2.07 16.60 18.78
N PRO A 156 -1.96 17.65 19.62
CA PRO A 156 -0.79 17.86 20.48
C PRO A 156 -0.45 16.69 21.40
N GLU A 157 -1.45 15.96 21.89
CA GLU A 157 -1.28 14.79 22.75
C GLU A 157 -0.62 13.60 22.05
N SER A 158 -0.57 13.60 20.71
CA SER A 158 0.11 12.58 19.92
C SER A 158 1.57 12.91 19.58
N VAL A 159 2.10 14.01 20.11
CA VAL A 159 3.47 14.49 19.81
C VAL A 159 4.42 14.14 20.96
N ASP A 160 5.36 13.24 20.71
CA ASP A 160 6.43 12.88 21.66
C ASP A 160 7.50 13.99 21.74
N THR A 161 7.90 14.54 20.59
CA THR A 161 8.88 15.63 20.48
C THR A 161 8.74 16.36 19.14
N THR A 162 9.50 17.43 18.94
CA THR A 162 9.54 18.19 17.70
C THR A 162 10.94 18.28 17.12
N CYS A 163 11.04 18.38 15.80
CA CYS A 163 12.25 18.72 15.07
C CYS A 163 12.08 20.06 14.36
N ARG A 164 13.13 20.89 14.35
CA ARG A 164 13.17 22.20 13.68
C ARG A 164 13.86 22.16 12.31
N SER A 165 14.67 21.13 12.06
CA SER A 165 15.45 21.00 10.84
C SER A 165 15.68 19.56 10.45
N ILE A 166 15.99 19.38 9.16
CA ILE A 166 16.53 18.14 8.61
C ILE A 166 17.99 18.40 8.27
N ARG A 167 18.85 17.43 8.62
CA ARG A 167 20.27 17.41 8.26
C ARG A 167 20.55 16.22 7.36
N LEU A 168 20.94 16.47 6.12
CA LEU A 168 21.41 15.45 5.20
C LEU A 168 22.92 15.29 5.33
N ILE A 169 23.40 14.06 5.48
CA ILE A 169 24.81 13.70 5.61
C ILE A 169 25.26 12.90 4.38
N SER A 170 26.27 13.40 3.67
CA SER A 170 26.81 12.77 2.47
C SER A 170 27.63 11.50 2.78
N PRO A 171 27.99 10.67 1.78
CA PRO A 171 28.88 9.51 1.98
C PRO A 171 30.24 9.84 2.65
N LYS A 172 30.71 11.09 2.49
CA LYS A 172 31.96 11.59 3.09
C LYS A 172 31.75 12.36 4.39
N GLY A 173 30.53 12.38 4.92
CA GLY A 173 30.20 13.06 6.18
C GLY A 173 30.01 14.57 6.06
N ARG A 174 29.77 15.10 4.86
CA ARG A 174 29.41 16.52 4.69
C ARG A 174 27.96 16.72 5.09
N GLU A 175 27.69 17.77 5.86
CA GLU A 175 26.37 18.05 6.39
C GLU A 175 25.69 19.19 5.65
N PHE A 176 24.41 19.00 5.34
CA PHE A 176 23.54 19.98 4.71
C PHE A 176 22.27 20.09 5.55
N GLU A 177 22.20 21.09 6.41
CA GLU A 177 21.06 21.33 7.30
C GLU A 177 20.19 22.46 6.77
N PHE A 178 18.86 22.27 6.79
CA PHE A 178 17.88 23.29 6.43
C PHE A 178 16.67 23.26 7.36
N PRO A 179 15.99 24.40 7.58
CA PRO A 179 14.78 24.46 8.39
C PRO A 179 13.67 23.59 7.81
N PHE A 180 13.07 22.77 8.65
CA PHE A 180 11.91 21.95 8.31
C PHE A 180 11.26 21.49 9.62
N GLY A 181 10.08 22.03 9.92
CA GLY A 181 9.35 21.68 11.13
C GLY A 181 8.69 20.30 11.02
N ALA A 182 8.84 19.47 12.05
CA ALA A 182 8.12 18.21 12.17
C ALA A 182 7.78 17.86 13.62
N TYR A 183 6.68 17.13 13.80
CA TYR A 183 6.38 16.37 14.99
C TYR A 183 6.97 14.97 14.86
N ILE A 184 7.40 14.41 15.98
CA ILE A 184 7.69 12.99 16.12
C ILE A 184 6.54 12.42 16.92
N LEU A 185 5.76 11.54 16.29
CA LEU A 185 4.51 11.10 16.88
C LEU A 185 4.68 9.94 17.85
N ASP A 186 3.76 9.84 18.80
CA ASP A 186 3.28 8.57 19.31
C ASP A 186 2.19 8.06 18.35
N ARG A 187 2.55 7.07 17.52
CA ARG A 187 1.64 6.50 16.53
C ARG A 187 0.42 5.81 17.12
N HIS A 188 0.50 5.28 18.34
CA HIS A 188 -0.64 4.68 19.01
C HIS A 188 -1.67 5.74 19.37
N VAL A 189 -1.24 6.84 20.00
CA VAL A 189 -2.13 7.94 20.38
C VAL A 189 -2.74 8.58 19.13
N PHE A 190 -1.94 8.84 18.10
CA PHE A 190 -2.40 9.43 16.84
C PHE A 190 -3.52 8.60 16.18
N GLU A 191 -3.29 7.31 15.94
CA GLU A 191 -4.28 6.44 15.28
C GLU A 191 -5.47 6.13 16.18
N SER A 192 -5.28 6.02 17.50
CA SER A 192 -6.40 5.81 18.43
C SER A 192 -7.34 7.01 18.44
N ASN A 193 -6.82 8.23 18.44
CA ASN A 193 -7.63 9.45 18.34
C ASN A 193 -8.49 9.47 17.07
N LEU A 194 -7.93 9.12 15.91
CA LEU A 194 -8.71 9.02 14.67
C LEU A 194 -9.79 7.93 14.76
N GLY A 195 -9.46 6.78 15.35
CA GLY A 195 -10.40 5.70 15.60
C GLY A 195 -11.55 6.11 16.51
N ASP A 196 -11.26 6.86 17.57
CA ASP A 196 -12.26 7.34 18.54
C ASP A 196 -13.16 8.41 17.93
N ILE A 197 -12.61 9.31 17.10
CA ILE A 197 -13.41 10.26 16.31
C ILE A 197 -14.38 9.49 15.39
N ALA A 198 -13.90 8.50 14.64
CA ALA A 198 -14.74 7.71 13.74
C ALA A 198 -15.85 6.95 14.53
N ARG A 199 -15.51 6.33 15.66
CA ARG A 199 -16.49 5.65 16.54
C ARG A 199 -17.52 6.62 17.11
N SER A 200 -17.11 7.83 17.50
CA SER A 200 -18.03 8.84 18.03
C SER A 200 -19.09 9.28 17.00
N HIS A 201 -18.80 9.09 15.70
CA HIS A 201 -19.72 9.31 14.59
C HIS A 201 -20.38 8.02 14.07
N GLY A 202 -20.25 6.90 14.79
CA GLY A 202 -20.97 5.66 14.49
C GLY A 202 -20.25 4.65 13.60
N ALA A 203 -18.95 4.84 13.30
CA ALA A 203 -18.17 3.81 12.61
C ALA A 203 -17.99 2.57 13.51
N ASP A 204 -18.17 1.39 12.92
CA ASP A 204 -17.90 0.11 13.56
C ASP A 204 -16.47 -0.32 13.23
N ILE A 205 -15.62 -0.53 14.25
CA ILE A 205 -14.18 -0.80 14.07
C ILE A 205 -13.79 -2.06 14.84
N ASP A 206 -13.52 -3.14 14.09
CA ASP A 206 -12.99 -4.40 14.61
C ASP A 206 -11.47 -4.42 14.55
N ILE A 207 -10.84 -4.47 15.72
CA ILE A 207 -9.39 -4.65 15.87
C ILE A 207 -9.03 -6.11 16.13
N GLY A 208 -7.80 -6.51 15.82
CA GLY A 208 -7.34 -7.89 15.94
C GLY A 208 -7.92 -8.85 14.90
N VAL A 209 -8.51 -8.32 13.82
CA VAL A 209 -9.17 -9.09 12.76
C VAL A 209 -8.40 -8.91 11.45
N GLN A 210 -7.68 -9.95 11.04
CA GLN A 210 -7.18 -10.05 9.67
C GLN A 210 -8.38 -10.28 8.75
N ALA A 211 -8.71 -9.31 7.89
CA ALA A 211 -9.78 -9.42 6.92
C ALA A 211 -9.24 -9.60 5.49
N HIS A 212 -10.05 -10.24 4.65
CA HIS A 212 -9.78 -10.45 3.24
C HIS A 212 -10.98 -9.99 2.43
N TYR A 213 -10.73 -9.48 1.23
CA TYR A 213 -11.76 -9.09 0.28
C TYR A 213 -12.17 -10.26 -0.61
N PHE A 214 -13.47 -10.47 -0.77
CA PHE A 214 -14.07 -11.49 -1.62
C PHE A 214 -15.01 -10.80 -2.63
N PRO A 215 -14.51 -10.51 -3.85
CA PRO A 215 -15.27 -9.76 -4.86
C PRO A 215 -16.59 -10.44 -5.25
N ASP A 216 -17.59 -9.63 -5.61
CA ASP A 216 -18.78 -10.05 -6.36
C ASP A 216 -19.29 -8.91 -7.27
N ASP A 217 -20.43 -9.13 -7.94
CA ASP A 217 -20.99 -8.17 -8.91
C ASP A 217 -21.66 -6.94 -8.23
N GLN A 218 -21.86 -6.94 -6.91
CA GLN A 218 -22.60 -5.89 -6.19
C GLN A 218 -21.74 -5.11 -5.18
N GLY A 219 -20.42 -5.27 -5.24
CA GLY A 219 -19.48 -4.70 -4.27
C GLY A 219 -18.53 -5.80 -3.85
N GLY A 220 -18.71 -6.26 -2.62
CA GLY A 220 -18.21 -7.56 -2.22
C GLY A 220 -18.24 -7.76 -0.73
N TRP A 221 -17.63 -8.86 -0.31
CA TRP A 221 -17.65 -9.29 1.07
C TRP A 221 -16.27 -9.12 1.68
N VAL A 222 -16.21 -8.60 2.90
CA VAL A 222 -14.95 -8.41 3.62
C VAL A 222 -15.07 -9.02 5.01
N GLY A 223 -14.08 -9.84 5.37
CA GLY A 223 -13.97 -10.42 6.71
C GLY A 223 -12.87 -11.47 6.79
N PRO A 224 -12.66 -12.09 7.95
CA PRO A 224 -11.60 -13.09 8.13
C PRO A 224 -11.81 -14.35 7.30
N THR A 225 -13.07 -14.71 7.03
CA THR A 225 -13.47 -15.74 6.07
C THR A 225 -14.72 -15.27 5.34
N ARG A 226 -15.08 -15.92 4.22
CA ARG A 226 -16.30 -15.56 3.48
C ARG A 226 -17.55 -15.72 4.33
N GLU A 227 -17.58 -16.68 5.24
CA GLU A 227 -18.72 -16.98 6.13
C GLU A 227 -18.87 -15.94 7.25
N LYS A 228 -17.77 -15.32 7.65
CA LYS A 228 -17.72 -14.26 8.68
C LYS A 228 -17.56 -12.87 8.07
N ALA A 229 -17.78 -12.74 6.77
CA ALA A 229 -17.67 -11.50 6.06
C ALA A 229 -18.96 -10.68 6.13
N VAL A 230 -18.82 -9.37 6.06
CA VAL A 230 -19.91 -8.42 5.89
C VAL A 230 -19.90 -7.89 4.46
N HIS A 231 -21.08 -7.51 3.95
CA HIS A 231 -21.19 -6.92 2.63
C HIS A 231 -20.95 -5.41 2.68
N GLY A 232 -20.16 -4.90 1.74
CA GLY A 232 -19.98 -3.48 1.48
C GLY A 232 -20.37 -3.10 0.05
N ASP A 233 -21.14 -2.03 -0.11
CA ASP A 233 -21.50 -1.50 -1.43
C ASP A 233 -20.30 -0.78 -2.10
N VAL A 234 -19.40 -0.23 -1.28
CA VAL A 234 -18.07 0.29 -1.66
C VAL A 234 -17.01 -0.25 -0.69
N ILE A 235 -15.83 -0.62 -1.21
CA ILE A 235 -14.70 -1.10 -0.42
C ILE A 235 -13.53 -0.12 -0.51
N ILE A 236 -12.89 0.18 0.61
CA ILE A 236 -11.63 0.95 0.64
C ILE A 236 -10.49 0.03 1.05
N ALA A 237 -9.55 -0.19 0.13
CA ALA A 237 -8.31 -0.92 0.36
C ALA A 237 -7.30 0.00 1.06
N ALA A 238 -7.11 -0.18 2.36
CA ALA A 238 -6.19 0.56 3.22
C ALA A 238 -5.27 -0.39 4.02
N ASP A 239 -5.04 -1.61 3.51
CA ASP A 239 -4.38 -2.74 4.18
C ASP A 239 -2.84 -2.65 4.14
N GLY A 240 -2.32 -1.54 3.63
CA GLY A 240 -0.90 -1.24 3.51
C GLY A 240 -0.25 -1.97 2.34
N TYR A 241 1.09 -2.00 2.35
CA TYR A 241 1.87 -2.73 1.37
C TYR A 241 2.33 -4.10 1.91
N PRO A 242 2.30 -5.17 1.09
CA PRO A 242 1.52 -5.29 -0.15
C PRO A 242 0.01 -5.34 0.15
N SER A 243 -0.81 -4.82 -0.77
CA SER A 243 -2.27 -4.80 -0.63
C SER A 243 -2.92 -6.00 -1.32
N GLU A 244 -3.38 -6.97 -0.53
CA GLU A 244 -4.18 -8.09 -1.02
C GLU A 244 -5.54 -7.61 -1.53
N THR A 245 -6.12 -6.61 -0.85
CA THR A 245 -7.43 -6.07 -1.22
C THR A 245 -7.39 -5.41 -2.60
N ALA A 246 -6.37 -4.58 -2.88
CA ALA A 246 -6.19 -3.97 -4.18
C ALA A 246 -5.93 -5.03 -5.26
N GLU A 247 -5.11 -6.06 -4.97
CA GLU A 247 -4.84 -7.17 -5.89
C GLU A 247 -6.12 -7.92 -6.27
N ARG A 248 -6.93 -8.29 -5.28
CA ARG A 248 -8.20 -8.99 -5.51
C ARG A 248 -9.24 -8.12 -6.23
N ALA A 249 -9.14 -6.81 -6.10
CA ALA A 249 -9.93 -5.84 -6.86
C ALA A 249 -9.42 -5.63 -8.30
N GLY A 250 -8.31 -6.25 -8.69
CA GLY A 250 -7.72 -6.14 -10.02
C GLY A 250 -7.03 -4.79 -10.28
N LEU A 251 -6.61 -4.07 -9.23
CA LEU A 251 -5.98 -2.75 -9.34
C LEU A 251 -4.48 -2.80 -9.71
N PRO A 252 -3.61 -3.57 -9.02
CA PRO A 252 -2.19 -3.53 -9.30
C PRO A 252 -1.86 -4.21 -10.62
N GLU A 253 -1.06 -3.53 -11.45
CA GLU A 253 -0.26 -4.19 -12.48
C GLU A 253 0.87 -5.00 -11.83
N ARG A 254 1.39 -6.03 -12.51
CA ARG A 254 2.54 -6.85 -12.08
C ARG A 254 3.77 -6.04 -11.63
N ALA A 255 3.83 -4.75 -11.92
CA ALA A 255 4.89 -3.81 -11.54
C ALA A 255 4.85 -3.37 -10.06
N TYR A 256 3.72 -3.48 -9.36
CA TYR A 256 3.56 -2.99 -7.98
C TYR A 256 4.48 -3.67 -6.94
N ALA A 257 5.06 -4.83 -7.29
CA ALA A 257 5.98 -5.58 -6.44
C ALA A 257 7.35 -5.84 -7.08
N GLY A 258 7.76 -5.03 -8.06
CA GLY A 258 9.10 -5.13 -8.63
C GLY A 258 10.18 -4.81 -7.58
N PRO A 259 11.36 -5.45 -7.63
CA PRO A 259 12.38 -5.27 -6.59
C PRO A 259 12.96 -3.85 -6.55
N TYR A 260 12.84 -3.10 -7.66
CA TYR A 260 13.21 -1.67 -7.73
C TYR A 260 12.16 -0.73 -7.10
N ALA A 261 10.95 -1.23 -6.85
CA ALA A 261 9.80 -0.46 -6.41
C ALA A 261 9.52 -0.57 -4.92
N VAL A 262 10.30 -1.37 -4.17
CA VAL A 262 10.06 -1.64 -2.75
C VAL A 262 11.33 -1.42 -1.95
N ALA A 263 11.24 -0.60 -0.91
CA ALA A 263 12.28 -0.45 0.10
C ALA A 263 11.98 -1.36 1.29
N THR A 264 12.96 -2.16 1.71
CA THR A 264 12.95 -2.88 2.98
C THR A 264 13.63 -2.02 4.03
N ASN A 265 12.93 -1.76 5.12
CA ASN A 265 13.35 -0.86 6.18
C ASN A 265 13.50 -1.65 7.46
N ILE A 266 14.57 -1.38 8.21
CA ILE A 266 14.73 -1.85 9.59
C ILE A 266 15.28 -0.75 10.46
N GLU A 267 14.85 -0.71 11.71
CA GLU A 267 15.36 0.24 12.68
C GLU A 267 15.37 -0.34 14.09
N TYR A 268 16.25 0.20 14.91
CA TYR A 268 16.19 0.07 16.35
C TYR A 268 15.58 1.34 16.97
N LEU A 269 14.71 1.17 17.95
CA LEU A 269 14.56 2.20 18.98
C LEU A 269 15.82 2.13 19.85
N MET A 270 16.61 3.20 19.86
CA MET A 270 17.80 3.32 20.70
C MET A 270 17.56 4.27 21.86
N THR A 271 18.17 3.98 23.01
CA THR A 271 18.08 4.76 24.26
C THR A 271 19.46 5.19 24.74
N ASP A 272 19.50 6.06 25.74
CA ASP A 272 20.73 6.55 26.39
C ASP A 272 21.67 7.27 25.41
N LEU A 273 21.08 7.92 24.41
CA LEU A 273 21.78 8.66 23.38
C LEU A 273 22.00 10.12 23.77
N ASN A 274 23.16 10.66 23.40
CA ASN A 274 23.48 12.08 23.47
C ASN A 274 23.48 12.71 22.06
N VAL A 275 22.38 12.55 21.33
CA VAL A 275 22.17 13.15 20.00
C VAL A 275 21.33 14.42 20.11
N GLU A 276 21.48 15.33 19.16
CA GLU A 276 20.60 16.50 19.02
C GLU A 276 19.13 16.04 18.93
N GLN A 277 18.28 16.55 19.82
CA GLN A 277 16.91 16.06 19.98
C GLN A 277 15.89 16.82 19.10
N ASP A 278 16.33 17.87 18.40
CA ASP A 278 15.50 18.75 17.56
C ASP A 278 15.91 18.73 16.07
N VAL A 279 16.79 17.81 15.67
CA VAL A 279 17.27 17.64 14.29
C VAL A 279 17.09 16.20 13.83
N ALA A 280 16.37 15.99 12.73
CA ALA A 280 16.30 14.68 12.08
C ALA A 280 17.41 14.54 11.04
N GLU A 281 18.07 13.38 11.04
CA GLU A 281 19.27 13.18 10.24
C GLU A 281 19.04 12.11 9.18
N MET A 282 19.45 12.41 7.94
CA MET A 282 19.37 11.50 6.78
C MET A 282 20.77 11.21 6.24
N TYR A 283 21.19 9.96 6.30
CA TYR A 283 22.50 9.48 5.90
C TYR A 283 22.47 8.86 4.51
N MET A 284 23.09 9.55 3.57
CA MET A 284 23.15 9.18 2.16
C MET A 284 24.37 8.31 1.88
N ASP A 285 24.50 7.15 2.52
CA ASP A 285 25.67 6.27 2.43
C ASP A 285 25.34 4.89 1.83
N PRO A 286 25.61 4.65 0.54
CA PRO A 286 25.26 3.40 -0.14
C PRO A 286 26.00 2.17 0.40
N ARG A 287 27.03 2.34 1.23
CA ARG A 287 27.71 1.22 1.91
C ARG A 287 26.84 0.54 2.96
N TYR A 288 25.88 1.28 3.53
CA TYR A 288 25.00 0.78 4.59
C TYR A 288 23.52 0.82 4.18
N SER A 289 23.12 1.75 3.32
CA SER A 289 21.74 1.89 2.85
C SER A 289 21.65 1.89 1.32
N PRO A 290 22.09 0.82 0.61
CA PRO A 290 22.07 0.77 -0.85
C PRO A 290 20.64 0.91 -1.40
N GLY A 291 20.45 1.90 -2.28
CA GLY A 291 19.14 2.22 -2.84
C GLY A 291 18.18 2.90 -1.85
N GLY A 292 18.69 3.44 -0.74
CA GLY A 292 17.91 4.21 0.23
C GLY A 292 18.81 5.11 1.06
N TYR A 293 18.45 5.31 2.32
CA TYR A 293 19.21 6.14 3.26
C TYR A 293 19.13 5.55 4.68
N GLY A 294 20.10 5.90 5.52
CA GLY A 294 20.03 5.68 6.97
C GLY A 294 19.43 6.88 7.69
N TRP A 295 18.86 6.70 8.86
CA TRP A 295 18.30 7.82 9.64
C TRP A 295 18.63 7.73 11.12
N ILE A 296 18.65 8.90 11.75
CA ILE A 296 18.53 9.08 13.19
C ILE A 296 17.40 10.10 13.37
N ILE A 297 16.25 9.64 13.87
CA ILE A 297 15.08 10.47 14.14
C ILE A 297 14.90 10.53 15.67
N PRO A 298 15.15 11.66 16.32
CA PRO A 298 15.02 11.77 17.77
C PRO A 298 13.60 11.48 18.26
N LYS A 299 13.46 10.80 19.41
CA LYS A 299 12.19 10.50 20.09
C LYS A 299 12.07 11.19 21.46
N GLY A 300 12.91 12.19 21.70
CA GLY A 300 13.01 12.89 22.99
C GLY A 300 13.66 12.02 24.07
N HIS A 301 14.08 12.68 25.16
CA HIS A 301 14.64 12.02 26.35
C HIS A 301 15.82 11.07 26.06
N GLY A 302 16.69 11.44 25.12
CA GLY A 302 17.86 10.62 24.76
C GLY A 302 17.51 9.34 24.01
N ARG A 303 16.35 9.31 23.34
CA ARG A 303 15.91 8.20 22.49
C ARG A 303 15.92 8.62 21.03
N ALA A 304 16.08 7.67 20.13
CA ALA A 304 15.93 7.89 18.69
C ALA A 304 15.51 6.60 17.97
N ASN A 305 14.71 6.75 16.91
CA ASN A 305 14.54 5.74 15.89
C ASN A 305 15.78 5.78 14.97
N VAL A 306 16.54 4.68 14.93
CA VAL A 306 17.81 4.57 14.19
C VAL A 306 17.72 3.43 13.21
N GLY A 307 17.69 3.74 11.91
CA GLY A 307 17.39 2.74 10.90
C GLY A 307 18.05 2.95 9.55
N ILE A 308 17.80 2.00 8.66
CA ILE A 308 18.20 2.03 7.26
C ILE A 308 17.07 1.52 6.38
N GLY A 309 16.99 2.10 5.17
CA GLY A 309 16.16 1.64 4.08
C GLY A 309 17.04 1.16 2.94
N ILE A 310 16.73 -0.02 2.41
CA ILE A 310 17.47 -0.62 1.29
C ILE A 310 16.51 -1.10 0.20
N ARG A 311 17.00 -1.18 -1.04
CA ARG A 311 16.26 -1.84 -2.13
C ARG A 311 17.07 -3.01 -2.68
N GLU A 312 16.42 -4.16 -2.81
CA GLU A 312 17.04 -5.45 -3.15
C GLU A 312 18.01 -5.39 -4.36
N PRO A 313 17.69 -4.71 -5.49
CA PRO A 313 18.58 -4.70 -6.66
C PRO A 313 19.95 -4.07 -6.43
N TYR A 314 20.09 -3.24 -5.39
CA TYR A 314 21.34 -2.56 -5.04
C TYR A 314 22.11 -3.30 -3.93
N VAL A 315 21.52 -4.35 -3.36
CA VAL A 315 22.08 -5.11 -2.26
C VAL A 315 22.86 -6.29 -2.83
N ARG A 316 24.09 -6.48 -2.37
CA ARG A 316 24.89 -7.64 -2.77
C ARG A 316 24.28 -8.91 -2.15
N ARG A 317 24.32 -10.03 -2.89
CA ARG A 317 23.68 -11.30 -2.47
C ARG A 317 24.15 -11.82 -1.11
N ASP A 318 25.37 -11.49 -0.71
CA ASP A 318 25.99 -11.89 0.55
C ASP A 318 25.67 -10.96 1.72
N TRP A 319 24.97 -9.84 1.49
CA TRP A 319 24.66 -8.86 2.53
C TRP A 319 23.37 -9.19 3.27
N GLN A 320 23.44 -9.18 4.60
CA GLN A 320 22.28 -9.24 5.47
C GLN A 320 21.89 -7.84 5.90
N ILE A 321 20.60 -7.50 5.79
CA ILE A 321 20.12 -6.15 6.15
C ILE A 321 20.46 -5.76 7.59
N ARG A 322 20.42 -6.71 8.54
CA ARG A 322 20.80 -6.46 9.93
C ARG A 322 22.29 -6.10 10.08
N ASP A 323 23.16 -6.70 9.29
CA ASP A 323 24.59 -6.38 9.30
C ASP A 323 24.86 -5.00 8.72
N LEU A 324 24.07 -4.58 7.75
CA LEU A 324 24.10 -3.21 7.22
C LEU A 324 23.67 -2.19 8.27
N LEU A 325 22.60 -2.47 9.03
CA LEU A 325 22.15 -1.59 10.13
C LEU A 325 23.17 -1.53 11.26
N ASN A 326 23.72 -2.68 11.68
CA ASN A 326 24.77 -2.70 12.70
C ASN A 326 26.03 -1.97 12.18
N GLY A 327 26.40 -2.17 10.92
CA GLY A 327 27.49 -1.44 10.29
C GLY A 327 27.26 0.07 10.21
N PHE A 328 26.04 0.51 9.93
CA PHE A 328 25.65 1.92 9.98
C PHE A 328 25.90 2.50 11.38
N ILE A 329 25.41 1.80 12.41
CA ILE A 329 25.54 2.22 13.81
C ILE A 329 27.00 2.21 14.27
N GLU A 330 27.78 1.21 13.89
CA GLU A 330 29.12 0.98 14.47
C GLU A 330 30.27 1.55 13.63
N LYS A 331 30.07 1.73 12.32
CA LYS A 331 31.16 2.00 11.35
C LYS A 331 30.91 3.19 10.43
N ASN A 332 29.70 3.76 10.37
CA ASN A 332 29.50 4.99 9.59
C ASN A 332 30.33 6.14 10.21
N ALA A 333 31.01 6.92 9.36
CA ALA A 333 31.99 7.91 9.79
C ALA A 333 31.44 9.03 10.70
N VAL A 334 30.12 9.27 10.62
CA VAL A 334 29.43 10.28 11.42
C VAL A 334 28.47 9.61 12.42
N ALA A 335 27.61 8.69 11.97
CA ALA A 335 26.60 8.08 12.84
C ALA A 335 27.21 7.32 14.03
N SER A 336 28.32 6.60 13.83
CA SER A 336 28.97 5.85 14.92
C SER A 336 29.46 6.72 16.08
N LYS A 337 29.82 7.97 15.79
CA LYS A 337 30.22 8.94 16.82
C LYS A 337 29.01 9.50 17.56
N ARG A 338 27.88 9.68 16.87
CA ARG A 338 26.62 10.16 17.45
C ARG A 338 25.95 9.12 18.34
N LEU A 339 26.05 7.84 17.96
CA LEU A 339 25.36 6.73 18.60
C LEU A 339 26.18 6.04 19.70
N VAL A 340 27.34 6.62 20.06
CA VAL A 340 28.23 6.06 21.09
C VAL A 340 27.51 5.98 22.44
N GLY A 341 27.66 4.84 23.13
CA GLY A 341 27.06 4.62 24.45
C GLY A 341 25.57 4.28 24.44
N GLY A 342 24.88 4.37 23.30
CA GLY A 342 23.46 4.06 23.21
C GLY A 342 23.14 2.56 23.24
N ASN A 343 21.97 2.22 23.77
CA ASN A 343 21.47 0.85 23.85
C ASN A 343 20.38 0.58 22.82
N LYS A 344 20.35 -0.64 22.25
CA LYS A 344 19.31 -1.09 21.31
C LYS A 344 18.15 -1.69 22.12
N ALA A 345 16.97 -1.05 22.14
CA ALA A 345 15.85 -1.49 22.96
C ALA A 345 14.91 -2.45 22.22
N SER A 346 14.38 -2.04 21.07
CA SER A 346 13.50 -2.85 20.23
C SER A 346 13.88 -2.69 18.77
N MET A 347 13.50 -3.65 17.93
CA MET A 347 13.74 -3.61 16.49
C MET A 347 12.44 -3.80 15.75
N ILE A 348 12.22 -2.99 14.72
CA ILE A 348 11.08 -3.10 13.82
C ILE A 348 11.57 -3.17 12.38
N GLY A 349 10.73 -3.70 11.50
CA GLY A 349 10.97 -3.72 10.08
C GLY A 349 9.69 -3.63 9.28
N ASP A 350 9.78 -3.03 8.10
CA ASP A 350 8.65 -2.88 7.19
C ASP A 350 9.08 -2.81 5.72
N SER A 351 8.12 -2.91 4.81
CA SER A 351 8.31 -2.75 3.37
C SER A 351 7.48 -1.58 2.85
N LEU A 352 8.14 -0.63 2.19
CA LEU A 352 7.50 0.58 1.65
C LEU A 352 7.52 0.57 0.11
N PRO A 353 6.39 0.83 -0.57
CA PRO A 353 6.37 1.02 -2.00
C PRO A 353 6.97 2.39 -2.34
N VAL A 354 8.05 2.43 -3.11
CA VAL A 354 8.83 3.65 -3.43
C VAL A 354 8.99 3.86 -4.93
N ASP A 355 7.97 3.50 -5.71
CA ASP A 355 7.88 3.79 -7.15
C ASP A 355 6.62 4.59 -7.52
N GLY A 356 6.01 5.23 -6.53
CA GLY A 356 4.82 6.07 -6.71
C GLY A 356 3.51 5.28 -6.84
N PRO A 357 2.41 5.96 -7.21
CA PRO A 357 1.07 5.40 -7.18
C PRO A 357 0.88 4.25 -8.18
N LEU A 358 -0.13 3.41 -7.92
CA LEU A 358 -0.64 2.45 -8.89
C LEU A 358 -1.06 3.16 -10.19
N SER A 359 -0.96 2.45 -11.33
CA SER A 359 -1.43 2.97 -12.63
C SER A 359 -2.94 3.24 -12.62
N ARG A 360 -3.68 2.46 -11.81
CA ARG A 360 -5.08 2.68 -11.48
C ARG A 360 -5.32 2.44 -9.99
N THR A 361 -6.03 3.36 -9.34
CA THR A 361 -6.28 3.38 -7.89
C THR A 361 -7.73 3.08 -7.52
N TYR A 362 -8.56 2.72 -8.49
CA TYR A 362 -9.98 2.41 -8.30
C TYR A 362 -10.49 1.33 -9.26
N SER A 363 -11.58 0.67 -8.89
CA SER A 363 -12.44 -0.14 -9.75
C SER A 363 -13.89 0.34 -9.59
N ASP A 364 -14.86 -0.37 -10.15
CA ASP A 364 -16.27 0.00 -10.05
C ASP A 364 -16.77 0.12 -8.61
N ARG A 365 -16.13 -0.61 -7.68
CA ARG A 365 -16.58 -0.76 -6.29
C ARG A 365 -15.47 -0.61 -5.25
N VAL A 366 -14.22 -0.45 -5.67
CA VAL A 366 -13.06 -0.43 -4.76
C VAL A 366 -12.21 0.80 -5.02
N MET A 367 -11.70 1.43 -3.97
CA MET A 367 -10.65 2.44 -4.04
C MET A 367 -9.47 2.01 -3.17
N ALA A 368 -8.24 2.17 -3.65
CA ALA A 368 -7.03 1.96 -2.87
C ALA A 368 -6.48 3.30 -2.36
N VAL A 369 -6.06 3.34 -1.09
CA VAL A 369 -5.54 4.55 -0.42
C VAL A 369 -4.21 4.27 0.26
N GLY A 370 -3.44 5.32 0.56
CA GLY A 370 -2.15 5.20 1.25
C GLY A 370 -1.19 4.22 0.56
N ASP A 371 -0.46 3.45 1.35
CA ASP A 371 0.53 2.49 0.85
C ASP A 371 -0.09 1.42 -0.06
N ALA A 372 -1.35 1.03 0.18
CA ALA A 372 -2.09 0.09 -0.68
C ALA A 372 -2.28 0.61 -2.13
N ALA A 373 -2.20 1.94 -2.31
CA ALA A 373 -2.20 2.60 -3.61
C ALA A 373 -0.83 3.11 -4.06
N GLY A 374 0.25 2.84 -3.32
CA GLY A 374 1.59 3.35 -3.62
C GLY A 374 1.77 4.84 -3.33
N MET A 375 1.02 5.38 -2.35
CA MET A 375 1.00 6.82 -2.06
C MET A 375 2.16 7.30 -1.17
N VAL A 376 3.25 6.54 -1.08
CA VAL A 376 4.47 6.98 -0.39
C VAL A 376 5.30 7.86 -1.33
N MET A 377 5.80 8.99 -0.84
CA MET A 377 6.68 9.87 -1.60
C MET A 377 8.07 9.23 -1.79
N PRO A 378 8.46 8.86 -3.02
CA PRO A 378 9.68 8.07 -3.21
C PRO A 378 11.02 8.73 -2.81
N THR A 379 11.12 10.06 -2.78
CA THR A 379 12.35 10.79 -2.42
C THR A 379 12.68 10.71 -0.94
N ASN A 380 11.67 10.71 -0.08
CA ASN A 380 11.84 10.83 1.37
C ASN A 380 11.18 9.69 2.17
N GLY A 381 10.34 8.84 1.54
CA GLY A 381 9.66 7.73 2.22
C GLY A 381 8.47 8.16 3.08
N GLY A 382 8.05 9.42 3.03
CA GLY A 382 6.88 9.94 3.74
C GLY A 382 5.58 9.40 3.16
N GLY A 383 4.77 8.76 3.99
CA GLY A 383 3.49 8.15 3.58
C GLY A 383 2.30 8.45 4.50
N ILE A 384 2.52 8.99 5.71
CA ILE A 384 1.42 9.20 6.67
C ILE A 384 0.47 10.28 6.16
N GLN A 385 0.97 11.48 5.83
CA GLN A 385 0.10 12.57 5.37
C GLN A 385 -0.58 12.26 4.03
N THR A 386 0.12 11.63 3.09
CA THR A 386 -0.48 11.22 1.82
C THR A 386 -1.53 10.13 2.01
N ALA A 387 -1.36 9.22 2.96
CA ALA A 387 -2.40 8.28 3.36
C ALA A 387 -3.61 9.00 3.96
N LEU A 388 -3.42 9.98 4.86
CA LEU A 388 -4.51 10.79 5.43
C LEU A 388 -5.28 11.54 4.33
N ILE A 389 -4.57 12.20 3.40
CA ILE A 389 -5.15 12.90 2.24
C ILE A 389 -5.96 11.93 1.40
N THR A 390 -5.36 10.82 0.96
CA THR A 390 -6.04 9.88 0.07
C THR A 390 -7.20 9.15 0.73
N GLY A 391 -7.14 8.93 2.04
CA GLY A 391 -8.28 8.47 2.83
C GLY A 391 -9.44 9.45 2.84
N ASP A 392 -9.18 10.74 3.07
CA ASP A 392 -10.19 11.79 3.05
C ASP A 392 -10.84 11.92 1.66
N LEU A 393 -10.03 11.92 0.60
CA LEU A 393 -10.52 11.99 -0.79
C LEU A 393 -11.33 10.76 -1.20
N ALA A 394 -10.95 9.56 -0.72
CA ALA A 394 -11.75 8.35 -0.94
C ALA A 394 -13.08 8.42 -0.18
N GLY A 395 -13.07 8.99 1.03
CA GLY A 395 -14.28 9.29 1.78
C GLY A 395 -15.23 10.21 1.01
N GLU A 396 -14.72 11.32 0.48
CA GLU A 396 -15.47 12.27 -0.33
C GLU A 396 -16.04 11.61 -1.60
N ALA A 397 -15.22 10.84 -2.32
CA ALA A 397 -15.66 10.15 -3.53
C ALA A 397 -16.77 9.11 -3.26
N ALA A 398 -16.69 8.38 -2.15
CA ALA A 398 -17.73 7.45 -1.74
C ALA A 398 -19.03 8.17 -1.35
N VAL A 399 -18.98 9.31 -0.65
CA VAL A 399 -20.16 10.14 -0.37
C VAL A 399 -20.83 10.58 -1.67
N ASN A 400 -20.05 11.12 -2.61
CA ASN A 400 -20.54 11.54 -3.93
C ASN A 400 -21.10 10.36 -4.75
N TYR A 401 -20.58 9.15 -4.56
CA TYR A 401 -21.12 7.94 -5.14
C TYR A 401 -22.53 7.65 -4.60
N PHE A 402 -22.74 7.68 -3.28
CA PHE A 402 -24.05 7.41 -2.70
C PHE A 402 -25.08 8.53 -2.96
N GLU A 403 -24.67 9.79 -2.88
CA GLU A 403 -25.57 10.95 -3.03
C GLU A 403 -25.89 11.27 -4.49
N HIS A 404 -24.92 11.09 -5.39
CA HIS A 404 -24.99 11.61 -6.75
C HIS A 404 -24.69 10.57 -7.82
N GLN A 405 -24.44 9.31 -7.46
CA GLN A 405 -24.01 8.25 -8.38
C GLN A 405 -22.73 8.63 -9.16
N THR A 406 -21.89 9.47 -8.56
CA THR A 406 -20.61 9.87 -9.15
C THR A 406 -19.70 8.65 -9.22
N PRO A 407 -19.09 8.30 -10.38
CA PRO A 407 -18.19 7.17 -10.48
C PRO A 407 -16.99 7.29 -9.53
N LEU A 408 -16.51 6.16 -8.99
CA LEU A 408 -15.33 6.12 -8.11
C LEU A 408 -14.03 6.57 -8.82
N SER A 409 -14.03 6.71 -10.15
CA SER A 409 -12.94 7.35 -10.88
C SER A 409 -12.69 8.81 -10.47
N SER A 410 -13.69 9.45 -9.85
CA SER A 410 -13.58 10.81 -9.28
C SER A 410 -12.51 10.88 -8.18
N TYR A 411 -12.34 9.82 -7.39
CA TYR A 411 -11.24 9.73 -6.41
C TYR A 411 -9.88 9.84 -7.09
N GLU A 412 -9.68 9.09 -8.17
CA GLU A 412 -8.41 9.11 -8.89
C GLU A 412 -8.12 10.48 -9.52
N ALA A 413 -9.13 11.10 -10.11
CA ALA A 413 -9.01 12.45 -10.63
C ALA A 413 -8.64 13.46 -9.53
N SER A 414 -9.26 13.35 -8.36
CA SER A 414 -9.05 14.26 -7.24
C SER A 414 -7.64 14.16 -6.66
N TRP A 415 -7.12 12.95 -6.39
CA TRP A 415 -5.75 12.87 -5.86
C TRP A 415 -4.71 13.26 -6.91
N LYS A 416 -4.94 12.99 -8.20
CA LYS A 416 -4.05 13.45 -9.29
C LYS A 416 -4.01 14.98 -9.34
N GLU A 417 -5.15 15.64 -9.20
CA GLU A 417 -5.23 17.11 -9.11
C GLU A 417 -4.45 17.65 -7.90
N GLN A 418 -4.60 17.03 -6.73
CA GLN A 418 -4.13 17.61 -5.46
C GLN A 418 -2.68 17.26 -5.10
N ILE A 419 -2.23 16.03 -5.39
CA ILE A 419 -0.89 15.53 -5.01
C ILE A 419 -0.16 14.82 -6.16
N GLY A 420 -0.76 14.71 -7.35
CA GLY A 420 -0.20 13.92 -8.45
C GLY A 420 1.19 14.38 -8.92
N LEU A 421 1.36 15.69 -9.13
CA LEU A 421 2.65 16.26 -9.56
C LEU A 421 3.76 16.03 -8.52
N GLU A 422 3.48 16.15 -7.22
CA GLU A 422 4.45 15.89 -6.15
C GLU A 422 4.90 14.43 -6.17
N MET A 423 3.93 13.51 -6.34
CA MET A 423 4.21 12.07 -6.45
C MET A 423 5.04 11.75 -7.70
N GLU A 424 4.72 12.35 -8.84
CA GLU A 424 5.47 12.18 -10.09
C GLU A 424 6.88 12.75 -9.99
N ASN A 425 7.02 13.98 -9.48
CA ASN A 425 8.32 14.62 -9.27
C ASN A 425 9.18 13.80 -8.31
N SER A 426 8.60 13.31 -7.22
CA SER A 426 9.28 12.49 -6.24
C SER A 426 9.75 11.16 -6.86
N LYS A 427 8.89 10.47 -7.63
CA LYS A 427 9.28 9.28 -8.40
C LYS A 427 10.44 9.56 -9.35
N LEU A 428 10.32 10.62 -10.15
CA LEU A 428 11.32 11.01 -11.15
C LEU A 428 12.68 11.31 -10.51
N MET A 429 12.70 12.13 -9.46
CA MET A 429 13.94 12.52 -8.77
C MET A 429 14.61 11.32 -8.09
N ARG A 430 13.82 10.41 -7.51
CA ARG A 430 14.34 9.16 -6.96
C ARG A 430 14.98 8.31 -8.07
N GLN A 431 14.27 8.07 -9.17
CA GLN A 431 14.79 7.32 -10.33
C GLN A 431 16.08 7.92 -10.91
N ALA A 432 16.17 9.24 -11.01
CA ALA A 432 17.39 9.92 -11.42
C ALA A 432 18.53 9.75 -10.41
N SER A 433 18.23 9.84 -9.11
CA SER A 433 19.22 9.69 -8.03
C SER A 433 19.82 8.29 -8.01
N ASP A 434 19.02 7.26 -8.28
CA ASP A 434 19.46 5.86 -8.31
C ASP A 434 20.66 5.61 -9.23
N ARG A 435 20.73 6.31 -10.37
CA ARG A 435 21.83 6.17 -11.34
C ARG A 435 23.17 6.70 -10.81
N VAL A 436 23.13 7.62 -9.84
CA VAL A 436 24.32 8.25 -9.26
C VAL A 436 24.66 7.67 -7.89
N MET A 437 23.65 7.28 -7.10
CA MET A 437 23.81 6.75 -5.74
C MET A 437 24.68 5.49 -5.67
N ALA A 438 24.73 4.68 -6.73
CA ALA A 438 25.62 3.51 -6.81
C ALA A 438 27.12 3.88 -6.67
N HIS A 439 27.49 5.13 -6.94
CA HIS A 439 28.87 5.61 -6.89
C HIS A 439 29.05 6.70 -5.84
N GLY A 440 29.45 6.31 -4.62
CA GLY A 440 29.56 7.24 -3.48
C GLY A 440 30.39 8.50 -3.72
N PHE A 441 31.42 8.47 -4.56
CA PHE A 441 32.17 9.67 -4.95
C PHE A 441 31.36 10.63 -5.82
N LEU A 442 30.69 10.11 -6.86
CA LEU A 442 29.87 10.92 -7.77
C LEU A 442 28.66 11.47 -7.02
N PHE A 443 28.09 10.69 -6.13
CA PHE A 443 26.95 11.11 -5.32
C PHE A 443 27.32 12.21 -4.33
N ASP A 444 28.46 12.11 -3.63
CA ASP A 444 28.98 13.19 -2.78
C ASP A 444 29.24 14.48 -3.57
N LEU A 445 29.84 14.37 -4.76
CA LEU A 445 30.05 15.51 -5.65
C LEU A 445 28.73 16.14 -6.10
N MET A 446 27.73 15.32 -6.44
CA MET A 446 26.39 15.78 -6.80
C MET A 446 25.75 16.56 -5.65
N LEU A 447 25.71 16.01 -4.44
CA LEU A 447 25.18 16.68 -3.26
C LEU A 447 25.89 18.01 -2.98
N ARG A 448 27.23 18.04 -3.13
CA ARG A 448 28.01 19.26 -3.01
C ARG A 448 27.63 20.32 -4.04
N MET A 449 27.39 19.94 -5.30
CA MET A 449 26.98 20.87 -6.37
C MET A 449 25.53 21.34 -6.21
N MET A 450 24.65 20.49 -5.67
CA MET A 450 23.28 20.88 -5.35
C MET A 450 23.27 21.93 -4.24
N GLY A 451 24.07 21.73 -3.20
CA GLY A 451 24.06 22.57 -2.00
C GLY A 451 22.75 22.44 -1.21
N THR A 452 22.71 23.07 -0.05
CA THR A 452 21.62 22.93 0.92
C THR A 452 20.25 23.27 0.34
N LYS A 453 20.14 24.36 -0.43
CA LYS A 453 18.84 24.81 -0.99
C LYS A 453 18.23 23.79 -1.95
N ARG A 454 18.99 23.30 -2.93
CA ARG A 454 18.46 22.33 -3.91
C ARG A 454 18.22 20.96 -3.28
N ILE A 455 18.98 20.61 -2.25
CA ILE A 455 18.70 19.41 -1.46
C ILE A 455 17.36 19.54 -0.75
N ALA A 456 17.08 20.69 -0.14
CA ALA A 456 15.79 20.97 0.48
C ALA A 456 14.65 20.87 -0.54
N ASP A 457 14.81 21.45 -1.75
CA ASP A 457 13.83 21.33 -2.83
C ASP A 457 13.48 19.86 -3.14
N VAL A 458 14.48 18.96 -3.23
CA VAL A 458 14.26 17.52 -3.47
C VAL A 458 13.49 16.85 -2.34
N ILE A 459 13.81 17.18 -1.09
CA ILE A 459 13.09 16.66 0.09
C ILE A 459 11.63 17.14 0.11
N MET A 460 11.39 18.36 -0.38
CA MET A 460 10.05 18.95 -0.59
C MET A 460 9.33 18.41 -1.84
N CYS A 461 9.85 17.39 -2.52
CA CYS A 461 9.29 16.86 -3.77
C CYS A 461 9.21 17.90 -4.91
N GLN A 462 10.04 18.95 -4.84
CA GLN A 462 10.14 20.02 -5.83
C GLN A 462 11.36 19.80 -6.71
N ILE A 463 11.17 19.82 -8.03
CA ILE A 463 12.30 19.74 -8.97
C ILE A 463 13.14 21.02 -8.81
N PRO A 464 14.43 20.93 -8.45
CA PRO A 464 15.28 22.11 -8.32
C PRO A 464 15.35 22.91 -9.62
N GLY A 465 15.34 24.24 -9.49
CA GLY A 465 15.33 25.15 -10.64
C GLY A 465 16.43 24.84 -11.66
N GLY A 466 16.04 24.67 -12.93
CA GLY A 466 16.95 24.37 -14.05
C GLY A 466 17.36 22.89 -14.19
N MET A 467 16.93 21.99 -13.29
CA MET A 467 17.33 20.57 -13.31
C MET A 467 16.30 19.63 -13.97
N GLY A 468 15.11 20.12 -14.32
CA GLY A 468 14.01 19.26 -14.79
C GLY A 468 14.29 18.49 -16.09
N THR A 469 15.00 19.08 -17.06
CA THR A 469 15.37 18.38 -18.30
C THR A 469 16.43 17.31 -18.02
N PHE A 470 17.41 17.63 -17.18
CA PHE A 470 18.48 16.71 -16.80
C PHE A 470 17.94 15.50 -16.02
N MET A 471 17.04 15.73 -15.05
CA MET A 471 16.41 14.68 -14.27
C MET A 471 15.55 13.75 -15.15
N ARG A 472 14.85 14.28 -16.16
CA ARG A 472 14.08 13.45 -17.11
C ARG A 472 14.96 12.60 -18.02
N LEU A 473 16.18 13.03 -18.36
CA LEU A 473 17.14 12.21 -19.09
C LEU A 473 17.78 11.13 -18.19
N LEU A 474 17.90 11.41 -16.90
CA LEU A 474 18.45 10.50 -15.89
C LEU A 474 17.45 9.54 -15.26
N ALA A 475 16.14 9.79 -15.35
CA ALA A 475 15.11 8.82 -14.99
C ALA A 475 14.91 7.81 -16.11
#